data_AF-A0AAT9HUU3-F1
#
_entry.id   AF-A0AAT9HUU3-F1
#
_cell.length_a   1.000
_cell.length_b   1.000
_cell.length_c   1.000
_cell.angle_alpha   90.00
_cell.angle_beta   90.00
_cell.angle_gamma   90.00
#
_symmetry.space_group_name_H-M   'P 1'
#
loop_
_entity.id
_entity.type
_entity.pdbx_description
1 polymer ?
#
loop_
_entity_poly.entity_id
_entity_poly.type
_entity_poly.pdbx_seq_one_letter_code
_entity_poly.pdbx_strand_id
1 'polypeptide(L)'
;MYARIGVLGLALLTGLTAAPATATAATGTAPTVEERRLDGAAPQEILRRSGFDGVAPRFARALDDARSYAEARQAVMREGSELWRRAVDRAQGRGPAGGDLSRDDDRPLYWARLGMTRELRAWEPGFGLDDGQRAVLLDELEQTSRGQNAIRYPRGEG
;
A
#
# COMPACT_ATOMS: atom_id res chain seq x y z
N MET A 1 -72.00 -15.39 -9.04
CA MET A 1 -72.32 -14.39 -10.09
C MET A 1 -71.06 -14.21 -10.95
N TYR A 2 -71.10 -14.65 -12.21
CA TYR A 2 -70.16 -14.51 -13.37
C TYR A 2 -68.62 -14.66 -13.12
N ALA A 3 -67.87 -15.66 -13.61
CA ALA A 3 -67.60 -16.20 -14.95
C ALA A 3 -66.63 -15.38 -15.86
N ARG A 4 -65.70 -16.13 -16.52
CA ARG A 4 -64.94 -15.89 -17.78
C ARG A 4 -63.46 -15.43 -17.65
N ILE A 5 -62.45 -16.26 -18.02
CA ILE A 5 -61.76 -16.45 -19.35
C ILE A 5 -60.93 -15.19 -19.74
N GLY A 6 -59.67 -15.22 -20.21
CA GLY A 6 -58.71 -16.26 -20.59
C GLY A 6 -57.40 -15.68 -21.19
N VAL A 7 -56.45 -16.58 -21.49
CA VAL A 7 -55.40 -16.66 -22.56
C VAL A 7 -54.40 -15.50 -22.85
N LEU A 8 -53.22 -15.92 -23.33
CA LEU A 8 -52.08 -15.26 -24.02
C LEU A 8 -50.93 -14.83 -23.10
N GLY A 9 -49.69 -15.31 -23.21
CA GLY A 9 -48.98 -15.83 -24.37
C GLY A 9 -48.10 -14.74 -24.97
N LEU A 10 -46.87 -14.57 -24.48
CA LEU A 10 -45.83 -13.82 -25.18
C LEU A 10 -44.42 -14.28 -24.76
N ALA A 11 -43.75 -15.01 -25.63
CA ALA A 11 -42.33 -15.30 -25.55
C ALA A 11 -41.55 -14.13 -26.19
N LEU A 12 -40.57 -13.56 -25.48
CA LEU A 12 -39.58 -12.66 -26.05
C LEU A 12 -38.18 -13.26 -25.88
N LEU A 13 -37.63 -13.74 -26.99
CA LEU A 13 -36.20 -13.98 -27.18
C LEU A 13 -35.53 -12.63 -27.45
N THR A 14 -34.60 -12.21 -26.59
CA THR A 14 -33.68 -11.10 -26.88
C THR A 14 -32.26 -11.65 -26.94
N GLY A 15 -31.68 -11.62 -28.14
CA GLY A 15 -30.30 -12.02 -28.40
C GLY A 15 -29.34 -10.96 -27.90
N LEU A 16 -28.30 -11.38 -27.18
CA LEU A 16 -27.24 -10.50 -26.68
C LEU A 16 -26.02 -10.63 -27.59
N THR A 17 -25.82 -9.67 -28.48
CA THR A 17 -24.57 -9.53 -29.25
C THR A 17 -23.55 -8.81 -28.39
N ALA A 18 -22.59 -9.55 -27.82
CA ALA A 18 -21.47 -8.96 -27.09
C ALA A 18 -20.47 -8.34 -28.08
N ALA A 19 -20.19 -7.04 -27.95
CA ALA A 19 -19.12 -6.37 -28.68
C ALA A 19 -17.74 -6.76 -28.11
N PRO A 20 -16.67 -6.83 -28.93
CA PRO A 20 -15.34 -7.12 -28.43
C PRO A 20 -14.81 -5.89 -27.68
N ALA A 21 -14.58 -6.03 -26.38
CA ALA A 21 -13.84 -5.05 -25.60
C ALA A 21 -12.33 -5.21 -25.90
N THR A 22 -11.75 -4.26 -26.62
CA THR A 22 -10.30 -4.09 -26.68
C THR A 22 -9.80 -3.65 -25.30
N ALA A 23 -9.26 -4.59 -24.54
CA ALA A 23 -8.57 -4.30 -23.28
C ALA A 23 -7.28 -3.53 -23.59
N THR A 24 -7.28 -2.23 -23.28
CA THR A 24 -6.03 -1.47 -23.16
C THR A 24 -5.37 -1.95 -21.86
N ALA A 25 -4.20 -2.59 -21.96
CA ALA A 25 -3.44 -3.02 -20.80
C ALA A 25 -3.00 -1.77 -20.01
N ALA A 26 -3.73 -1.47 -18.94
CA ALA A 26 -3.26 -0.55 -17.92
C ALA A 26 -2.08 -1.23 -17.23
N THR A 27 -0.86 -0.81 -17.56
CA THR A 27 0.34 -1.16 -16.79
C THR A 27 0.27 -0.41 -15.48
N GLY A 28 -0.36 -1.06 -14.51
CA GLY A 28 -0.56 -0.56 -13.15
C GLY A 28 -1.57 -1.46 -12.46
N THR A 29 -1.14 -2.18 -11.44
CA THR A 29 -2.07 -3.01 -10.67
C THR A 29 -3.10 -2.10 -10.01
N ALA A 30 -4.40 -2.37 -10.22
CA ALA A 30 -5.46 -1.58 -9.61
C ALA A 30 -5.27 -1.52 -8.08
N PRO A 31 -5.47 -0.34 -7.45
CA PRO A 31 -5.30 -0.20 -6.02
C PRO A 31 -6.31 -1.09 -5.28
N THR A 32 -5.90 -1.66 -4.16
CA THR A 32 -6.73 -2.41 -3.22
C THR A 32 -7.73 -1.49 -2.51
N VAL A 33 -8.70 -2.08 -1.82
CA VAL A 33 -9.68 -1.31 -1.02
C VAL A 33 -8.99 -0.44 0.02
N GLU A 34 -8.00 -0.99 0.74
CA GLU A 34 -7.27 -0.24 1.78
C GLU A 34 -6.44 0.89 1.15
N GLU A 35 -5.75 0.63 0.04
CA GLU A 35 -4.99 1.66 -0.69
C GLU A 35 -5.88 2.80 -1.20
N ARG A 36 -7.15 2.54 -1.52
CA ARG A 36 -8.14 3.58 -1.83
C ARG A 36 -8.61 4.33 -0.60
N ARG A 37 -8.75 3.66 0.55
CA ARG A 37 -9.12 4.32 1.81
C ARG A 37 -8.05 5.30 2.29
N LEU A 38 -6.79 5.05 1.95
CA LEU A 38 -5.67 5.93 2.29
C LEU A 38 -5.92 7.38 1.84
N ASP A 39 -6.61 7.62 0.73
CA ASP A 39 -6.91 8.97 0.23
C ASP A 39 -8.07 9.67 1.00
N GLY A 40 -8.71 8.96 1.93
CA GLY A 40 -9.78 9.51 2.76
C GLY A 40 -9.27 10.52 3.79
N ALA A 41 -10.16 11.44 4.20
CA ALA A 41 -9.82 12.50 5.15
C ALA A 41 -9.29 11.97 6.49
N ALA A 42 -9.83 10.87 7.02
CA ALA A 42 -9.41 10.33 8.30
C ALA A 42 -7.97 9.77 8.29
N PRO A 43 -7.56 8.87 7.36
CA PRO A 43 -6.16 8.46 7.24
C PRO A 43 -5.19 9.62 7.01
N GLN A 44 -5.54 10.56 6.13
CA GLN A 44 -4.71 11.72 5.84
C GLN A 44 -4.51 12.61 7.07
N GLU A 45 -5.57 12.86 7.85
CA GLU A 45 -5.47 13.62 9.08
C GLU A 45 -4.66 12.88 10.15
N ILE A 46 -4.79 11.55 10.28
CA ILE A 46 -3.94 10.74 11.17
C ILE A 46 -2.47 10.89 10.80
N LEU A 47 -2.13 10.77 9.51
CA LEU A 47 -0.75 10.92 9.03
C LEU A 47 -0.20 12.31 9.31
N ARG A 48 -0.97 13.36 9.01
CA ARG A 48 -0.58 14.75 9.26
C ARG A 48 -0.34 15.04 10.74
N ARG A 49 -1.27 14.63 11.61
CA ARG A 49 -1.18 14.88 13.07
C ARG A 49 -0.08 14.07 13.75
N SER A 50 0.20 12.88 13.23
CA SER A 50 1.31 12.05 13.71
C SER A 50 2.67 12.44 13.14
N GLY A 51 2.68 13.25 12.06
CA GLY A 51 3.85 13.65 11.28
C GLY A 51 4.30 12.61 10.25
N PHE A 52 3.58 11.51 10.08
CA PHE A 52 3.94 10.42 9.17
C PHE A 52 3.53 10.69 7.71
N ASP A 53 2.90 11.83 7.43
CA ASP A 53 2.50 12.31 6.10
C ASP A 53 3.68 12.44 5.10
N GLY A 54 4.89 12.74 5.59
CA GLY A 54 6.08 12.80 4.75
C GLY A 54 6.69 11.45 4.35
N VAL A 55 6.23 10.32 4.91
CA VAL A 55 6.88 9.00 4.73
C VAL A 55 6.75 8.51 3.28
N ALA A 56 5.53 8.39 2.77
CA ALA A 56 5.30 7.89 1.40
C ALA A 56 5.93 8.81 0.33
N PRO A 57 5.78 10.15 0.37
CA PRO A 57 6.42 11.04 -0.60
C PRO A 57 7.95 11.02 -0.56
N ARG A 58 8.56 10.76 0.60
CA ARG A 58 10.01 10.57 0.70
C ARG A 58 10.44 9.23 0.08
N PHE A 59 9.69 8.17 0.35
CA PHE A 59 9.96 6.85 -0.19
C PHE A 59 9.82 6.81 -1.72
N ALA A 60 8.77 7.43 -2.28
CA ALA A 60 8.59 7.57 -3.73
C ALA A 60 9.81 8.23 -4.40
N ARG A 61 10.30 9.35 -3.83
CA ARG A 61 11.53 10.00 -4.33
C ARG A 61 12.75 9.08 -4.26
N ALA A 62 12.90 8.31 -3.18
CA ALA A 62 14.01 7.38 -3.05
C ALA A 62 13.95 6.24 -4.08
N LEU A 63 12.75 5.81 -4.49
CA LEU A 63 12.56 4.88 -5.61
C LEU A 63 12.91 5.56 -6.95
N ASP A 64 12.42 6.77 -7.19
CA ASP A 64 12.68 7.52 -8.43
C ASP A 64 14.16 7.86 -8.64
N ASP A 65 14.93 8.00 -7.55
CA ASP A 65 16.36 8.25 -7.58
C ASP A 65 17.18 6.97 -7.89
N ALA A 66 16.61 5.78 -7.67
CA ALA A 66 17.29 4.52 -7.93
C ALA A 66 17.50 4.29 -9.43
N ARG A 67 18.74 3.95 -9.81
CA ARG A 67 19.15 3.68 -11.19
C ARG A 67 19.36 2.18 -11.46
N SER A 68 19.22 1.35 -10.44
CA SER A 68 19.30 -0.11 -10.55
C SER A 68 18.43 -0.81 -9.51
N TYR A 69 18.16 -2.11 -9.73
CA TYR A 69 17.47 -2.94 -8.76
C TYR A 69 18.17 -2.97 -7.39
N ALA A 70 19.52 -3.01 -7.39
CA ALA A 70 20.29 -3.03 -6.16
C ALA A 70 20.11 -1.74 -5.34
N GLU A 71 20.11 -0.58 -6.00
CA GLU A 71 19.85 0.71 -5.35
C GLU A 71 18.40 0.80 -4.84
N ALA A 72 17.44 0.33 -5.64
CA ALA A 72 16.02 0.30 -5.23
C ALA A 72 15.81 -0.58 -3.98
N ARG A 73 16.46 -1.74 -3.94
CA ARG A 73 16.48 -2.64 -2.78
C ARG A 73 17.05 -1.97 -1.54
N GLN A 74 18.18 -1.27 -1.68
CA GLN A 74 18.77 -0.51 -0.58
C GLN A 74 17.85 0.62 -0.10
N ALA A 75 17.17 1.31 -1.01
CA ALA A 75 16.19 2.35 -0.67
C ALA A 75 15.01 1.76 0.11
N VAL A 76 14.44 0.64 -0.35
CA VAL A 76 13.37 -0.11 0.32
C VAL A 76 13.76 -0.49 1.76
N MET A 77 14.90 -1.17 1.93
CA MET A 77 15.34 -1.62 3.25
C MET A 77 15.61 -0.44 4.20
N ARG A 78 16.24 0.62 3.70
CA ARG A 78 16.52 1.82 4.49
C ARG A 78 15.24 2.49 4.93
N GLU A 79 14.37 2.85 4.00
CA GLU A 79 13.16 3.64 4.30
C GLU A 79 12.16 2.83 5.12
N GLY A 80 12.05 1.51 4.91
CA GLY A 80 11.28 0.62 5.80
C GLY A 80 11.83 0.60 7.23
N SER A 81 13.15 0.52 7.39
CA SER A 81 13.80 0.58 8.71
C SER A 81 13.65 1.95 9.38
N GLU A 82 13.73 3.04 8.62
CA GLU A 82 13.46 4.41 9.11
C GLU A 82 12.04 4.54 9.65
N LEU A 83 11.05 4.02 8.91
CA LEU A 83 9.65 4.01 9.34
C LEU A 83 9.49 3.27 10.68
N TRP A 84 10.10 2.10 10.82
CA TRP A 84 10.08 1.34 12.07
C TRP A 84 10.69 2.12 13.24
N ARG A 85 11.91 2.66 13.07
CA ARG A 85 12.59 3.43 14.13
C ARG A 85 11.77 4.64 14.55
N ARG A 86 11.18 5.35 13.58
CA ARG A 86 10.32 6.49 13.85
C ARG A 86 9.08 6.11 14.67
N ALA A 87 8.45 4.98 14.36
CA ALA A 87 7.32 4.47 15.14
C ALA A 87 7.72 4.08 16.57
N VAL A 88 8.87 3.42 16.73
CA VAL A 88 9.43 3.09 18.06
C VAL A 88 9.74 4.35 18.85
N ASP A 89 10.37 5.36 18.25
CA ASP A 89 10.67 6.63 18.89
C ASP A 89 9.39 7.29 19.41
N ARG A 90 8.33 7.36 18.58
CA ARG A 90 7.03 7.91 18.96
C ARG A 90 6.42 7.18 20.17
N ALA A 91 6.37 5.84 20.10
CA ALA A 91 5.84 5.00 21.16
C ALA A 91 6.61 5.17 22.47
N GLN A 92 7.93 5.34 22.39
CA GLN A 92 8.82 5.53 23.54
C GLN A 92 8.90 6.98 24.04
N GLY A 93 8.05 7.87 23.53
CA GLY A 93 8.04 9.25 24.01
C GLY A 93 9.04 10.18 23.34
N ARG A 94 9.87 9.69 22.42
CA ARG A 94 10.93 10.45 21.75
C ARG A 94 10.41 11.20 20.52
N GLY A 95 11.11 12.27 20.16
CA GLY A 95 10.75 13.16 19.07
C GLY A 95 9.84 14.32 19.50
N PRO A 96 9.40 15.18 18.56
CA PRO A 96 8.50 16.29 18.85
C PRO A 96 7.26 15.77 19.59
N ALA A 97 6.74 16.55 20.54
CA ALA A 97 5.46 16.30 21.19
C ALA A 97 4.33 16.46 20.15
N GLY A 98 4.21 15.48 19.26
CA GLY A 98 3.39 15.55 18.07
C GLY A 98 1.98 15.02 18.31
N GLY A 99 1.05 15.95 18.52
CA GLY A 99 -0.39 15.73 18.44
C GLY A 99 -1.07 15.21 19.70
N ASP A 100 -2.40 15.21 19.67
CA ASP A 100 -3.32 14.62 20.65
C ASP A 100 -3.53 13.10 20.42
N LEU A 101 -2.90 12.53 19.38
CA LEU A 101 -2.96 11.10 19.12
C LEU A 101 -2.17 10.36 20.20
N SER A 102 -2.78 9.29 20.72
CA SER A 102 -2.12 8.40 21.68
C SER A 102 -0.78 7.89 21.14
N ARG A 103 0.17 7.65 22.05
CA ARG A 103 1.47 7.06 21.71
C ARG A 103 1.35 5.58 21.31
N ASP A 104 0.32 4.91 21.82
CA ASP A 104 0.02 3.51 21.53
C ASP A 104 -0.85 3.33 20.27
N ASP A 105 -1.23 4.44 19.61
CA ASP A 105 -1.96 4.39 18.35
C ASP A 105 -1.03 3.92 17.22
N ASP A 106 -1.32 2.74 16.67
CA ASP A 106 -0.56 2.10 15.61
C ASP A 106 -0.98 2.57 14.20
N ARG A 107 -2.13 3.27 14.08
CA ARG A 107 -2.66 3.73 12.80
C ARG A 107 -1.68 4.61 12.02
N PRO A 108 -0.89 5.52 12.63
CA PRO A 108 0.17 6.23 11.93
C PRO A 108 1.16 5.31 11.21
N LEU A 109 1.65 4.27 11.89
CA LEU A 109 2.57 3.30 11.31
C LEU A 109 1.89 2.47 10.21
N TYR A 110 0.66 2.02 10.46
CA TYR A 110 -0.12 1.25 9.50
C TYR A 110 -0.34 2.02 8.19
N TRP A 111 -0.89 3.24 8.26
CA TRP A 111 -1.19 4.04 7.07
C TRP A 111 0.06 4.47 6.31
N ALA A 112 1.15 4.78 7.02
CA ALA A 112 2.40 5.14 6.38
C ALA A 112 3.01 3.97 5.61
N ARG A 113 2.99 2.76 6.21
CA ARG A 113 3.43 1.53 5.53
C ARG A 113 2.58 1.26 4.29
N LEU A 114 1.26 1.34 4.42
CA LEU A 114 0.36 1.15 3.29
C LEU A 114 0.63 2.15 2.15
N GLY A 115 0.92 3.40 2.50
CA GLY A 115 1.37 4.41 1.54
C GLY A 115 2.64 3.98 0.81
N MET A 116 3.68 3.56 1.52
CA MET A 116 4.91 3.05 0.89
C MET A 116 4.64 1.83 -0.01
N THR A 117 3.82 0.88 0.43
CA THR A 117 3.42 -0.28 -0.37
C THR A 117 2.74 0.15 -1.66
N ARG A 118 1.82 1.14 -1.59
CA ARG A 118 1.15 1.69 -2.77
C ARG A 118 2.13 2.33 -3.75
N GLU A 119 3.06 3.15 -3.25
CA GLU A 119 4.11 3.77 -4.08
C GLU A 119 4.96 2.69 -4.79
N LEU A 120 5.43 1.67 -4.06
CA LEU A 120 6.23 0.60 -4.65
C LEU A 120 5.45 -0.24 -5.66
N ARG A 121 4.13 -0.40 -5.51
CA ARG A 121 3.30 -1.12 -6.50
C ARG A 121 3.04 -0.32 -7.76
N ALA A 122 2.97 1.00 -7.66
CA ALA A 122 2.72 1.90 -8.78
C ALA A 122 4.01 2.36 -9.50
N TRP A 123 5.17 2.22 -8.85
CA TRP A 123 6.44 2.70 -9.37
C TRP A 123 6.91 1.93 -10.60
N GLU A 124 7.29 2.65 -11.66
CA GLU A 124 7.84 2.10 -12.91
C GLU A 124 9.26 2.63 -13.13
N PRO A 125 10.32 1.85 -12.83
CA PRO A 125 11.69 2.30 -13.03
C PRO A 125 12.09 2.43 -14.50
N GLY A 126 13.10 3.25 -14.77
CA GLY A 126 13.75 3.32 -16.09
C GLY A 126 14.63 2.10 -16.43
N PHE A 127 14.75 1.13 -15.52
CA PHE A 127 15.45 -0.14 -15.72
C PHE A 127 14.46 -1.31 -15.62
N GLY A 128 14.83 -2.48 -16.13
CA GLY A 128 13.96 -3.65 -16.08
C GLY A 128 13.68 -4.10 -14.64
N LEU A 129 12.40 -4.10 -14.25
CA LEU A 129 11.89 -4.64 -13.00
C LEU A 129 10.76 -5.61 -13.30
N ASP A 130 10.98 -6.90 -13.05
CA ASP A 130 9.93 -7.91 -13.21
C ASP A 130 9.04 -8.03 -11.96
N ASP A 131 7.91 -8.73 -12.10
CA ASP A 131 6.93 -8.92 -11.03
C ASP A 131 7.52 -9.69 -9.83
N GLY A 132 8.46 -10.61 -10.06
CA GLY A 132 9.13 -11.37 -8.99
C GLY A 132 10.07 -10.49 -8.18
N GLN A 133 10.86 -9.66 -8.84
CA GLN A 133 11.69 -8.64 -8.22
C GLN A 133 10.85 -7.64 -7.44
N ARG A 134 9.73 -7.16 -8.00
CA ARG A 134 8.79 -6.27 -7.31
C ARG A 134 8.21 -6.95 -6.06
N ALA A 135 7.84 -8.22 -6.13
CA ALA A 135 7.36 -8.98 -4.99
C ALA A 135 8.40 -9.09 -3.87
N VAL A 136 9.68 -9.32 -4.22
CA VAL A 136 10.78 -9.32 -3.25
C VAL A 136 10.94 -7.95 -2.57
N LEU A 137 10.88 -6.86 -3.33
CA LEU A 137 10.94 -5.52 -2.75
C LEU A 137 9.76 -5.25 -1.79
N LEU A 138 8.55 -5.69 -2.14
CA LEU A 138 7.37 -5.55 -1.28
C LEU A 138 7.51 -6.33 0.03
N ASP A 139 8.06 -7.55 -0.04
CA ASP A 139 8.33 -8.38 1.13
C ASP A 139 9.40 -7.76 2.03
N GLU A 140 10.49 -7.24 1.47
CA GLU A 140 11.53 -6.55 2.24
C GLU A 140 11.03 -5.27 2.90
N LEU A 141 10.17 -4.51 2.23
CA LEU A 141 9.50 -3.35 2.80
C LEU A 141 8.65 -3.75 4.02
N GLU A 142 7.86 -4.82 3.88
CA GLU A 142 7.00 -5.33 4.95
C GLU A 142 7.82 -5.79 6.17
N GLN A 143 8.87 -6.59 5.95
CA GLN A 143 9.73 -7.10 7.02
C GLN A 143 10.47 -5.97 7.75
N THR A 144 11.08 -5.04 7.02
CA THR A 144 11.89 -3.95 7.61
C THR A 144 11.03 -2.92 8.34
N SER A 145 9.86 -2.58 7.80
CA SER A 145 8.91 -1.66 8.43
C SER A 145 8.19 -2.23 9.66
N ARG A 146 8.30 -3.55 9.90
CA ARG A 146 7.87 -4.23 11.13
C ARG A 146 9.01 -4.43 12.13
N GLY A 147 10.23 -4.03 11.78
CA GLY A 147 11.40 -4.25 12.62
C GLY A 147 11.86 -5.71 12.69
N GLN A 148 11.43 -6.59 11.79
CA GLN A 148 11.82 -8.00 11.82
C GLN A 148 13.34 -8.19 11.62
N ASN A 149 13.98 -7.27 10.90
CA ASN A 149 15.44 -7.23 10.72
C ASN A 149 16.19 -6.45 11.82
N ALA A 150 15.49 -5.94 12.84
CA ALA A 150 16.11 -5.18 13.93
C ALA A 150 16.63 -6.09 15.07
N ILE A 151 16.22 -7.36 15.11
CA ILE A 151 16.63 -8.30 16.14
C ILE A 151 18.01 -8.87 15.77
N ARG A 152 19.08 -8.30 16.34
CA ARG A 152 20.39 -8.94 16.37
C ARG A 152 20.43 -9.88 17.57
N TYR A 153 20.30 -11.18 17.34
CA TYR A 153 20.61 -12.17 18.38
C TYR A 153 22.10 -12.10 18.71
N PRO A 154 22.50 -12.00 20.00
CA PRO A 154 23.90 -12.20 20.35
C PRO A 154 24.30 -13.62 19.95
N ARG A 155 25.47 -13.76 19.31
CA ARG A 155 26.09 -15.08 19.10
C ARG A 155 26.38 -15.64 20.49
N GLY A 156 25.64 -16.67 20.90
CA GLY A 156 25.98 -17.40 22.12
C GLY A 156 27.35 -18.03 21.93
N GLU A 157 28.33 -17.61 22.72
CA GLU A 157 29.54 -18.37 22.94
C GLU A 157 29.15 -19.54 23.85
N GLY A 158 29.04 -20.72 23.25
CA GLY A 158 28.90 -22.00 23.94
C GLY A 158 30.23 -22.72 24.00
#